data_AF-A0A1N7M421-F1
#
_entry.id   AF-A0A1N7M421-F1
#
_cell.length_a   1.000
_cell.length_b   1.000
_cell.length_c   1.000
_cell.angle_alpha   90.00
_cell.angle_beta   90.00
_cell.angle_gamma   90.00
#
_symmetry.space_group_name_H-M   'P 1'
#
loop_
_entity.id
_entity.type
_entity.pdbx_description
1 polymer ?
#
loop_
_entity_poly.entity_id
_entity_poly.type
_entity_poly.pdbx_seq_one_letter_code
_entity_poly.pdbx_strand_id
1 'polypeptide(L)'
;MKKEVFQWVMNFLDKLFLMSTNKKEKETDYNNKLFTMIKEHDLPEPFKNLVVEGQLMLVTGKNVTVNFAMKIQEFKNRLGGNVTDKQLYRITNFLKEDEEGKLYVAVSKSQEIFIKSYLIFMIGMMFFGLILFSYFADYIKNLNGFLLYFLLVCIYYGGCFLFLNIMGNELIALAIKRKQNR
;
A
#
# COMPACT_ATOMS: atom_id res chain seq x y z
N MET A 1 25.95 12.29 -25.03
CA MET A 1 25.45 11.19 -24.19
C MET A 1 24.35 10.48 -24.96
N LYS A 2 24.67 9.64 -25.95
CA LYS A 2 25.01 8.19 -25.89
C LYS A 2 23.83 7.33 -25.41
N LYS A 3 23.27 6.57 -26.37
CA LYS A 3 22.24 5.52 -26.25
C LYS A 3 22.42 4.55 -25.07
N GLU A 4 23.63 4.49 -24.53
CA GLU A 4 24.05 3.71 -23.35
C GLU A 4 23.24 4.04 -22.09
N VAL A 5 22.93 5.32 -21.82
CA VAL A 5 22.16 5.70 -20.61
C VAL A 5 20.71 5.22 -20.71
N PHE A 6 20.10 5.34 -21.90
CA PHE A 6 18.74 4.89 -22.15
C PHE A 6 18.62 3.36 -22.09
N GLN A 7 19.56 2.62 -22.69
CA GLN A 7 19.62 1.16 -22.58
C GLN A 7 19.86 0.68 -21.15
N TRP A 8 20.65 1.41 -20.37
CA TRP A 8 20.87 1.09 -18.96
C TRP A 8 19.58 1.24 -18.13
N VAL A 9 18.81 2.31 -18.35
CA VAL A 9 17.52 2.53 -17.69
C VAL A 9 16.50 1.44 -18.08
N MET A 10 16.39 1.10 -19.36
CA MET A 10 15.46 0.06 -19.81
C MET A 10 15.82 -1.33 -19.27
N ASN A 11 17.11 -1.70 -19.27
CA ASN A 11 17.57 -2.98 -18.70
C ASN A 11 17.35 -3.06 -17.18
N PHE A 12 17.41 -1.94 -16.47
CA PHE A 12 17.11 -1.89 -15.04
C PHE A 12 15.61 -2.08 -14.77
N LEU A 13 14.76 -1.44 -15.57
CA LEU A 13 13.30 -1.61 -15.49
C LEU A 13 12.87 -3.05 -15.81
N ASP A 14 13.45 -3.67 -16.85
CA ASP A 14 13.18 -5.07 -17.20
C ASP A 14 13.63 -6.04 -16.10
N LYS A 15 14.80 -5.80 -15.49
CA LYS A 15 15.26 -6.60 -14.34
C LYS A 15 14.32 -6.48 -13.15
N LEU A 16 13.83 -5.28 -12.83
CA LEU A 16 12.86 -5.08 -11.75
C LEU A 16 11.53 -5.78 -12.04
N PHE A 17 11.07 -5.74 -13.29
CA PHE A 17 9.85 -6.43 -13.71
C PHE A 17 10.00 -7.96 -13.63
N LEU A 18 11.08 -8.52 -14.19
CA LEU A 18 11.37 -9.96 -14.17
C LEU A 18 11.58 -10.51 -12.75
N MET A 19 12.17 -9.73 -11.86
CA MET A 19 12.36 -10.11 -10.45
C MET A 19 11.04 -10.08 -9.68
N SER A 20 10.12 -9.19 -10.05
CA SER A 20 8.76 -9.09 -9.50
C SER A 20 7.84 -10.23 -9.96
N THR A 21 7.86 -10.56 -11.26
CA THR A 21 7.04 -11.66 -11.81
C THR A 21 7.52 -13.03 -11.34
N ASN A 22 8.81 -13.32 -11.36
CA ASN A 22 9.35 -14.60 -10.87
C ASN A 22 9.08 -14.85 -9.37
N LYS A 23 9.03 -13.78 -8.56
CA LYS A 23 8.74 -13.92 -7.13
C LYS A 23 7.27 -14.29 -6.88
N LYS A 24 6.35 -13.65 -7.61
CA LYS A 24 4.91 -13.97 -7.57
C LYS A 24 4.61 -15.39 -8.04
N GLU A 25 5.27 -15.84 -9.11
CA GLU A 25 5.05 -17.16 -9.71
C GLU A 25 5.56 -18.29 -8.80
N LYS A 26 6.73 -18.12 -8.18
CA LYS A 26 7.27 -19.08 -7.20
C LYS A 26 6.45 -19.15 -5.91
N GLU A 27 5.88 -18.03 -5.45
CA GLU A 27 4.98 -18.03 -4.30
C GLU A 27 3.65 -18.72 -4.61
N THR A 28 3.09 -18.58 -5.82
CA THR A 28 1.82 -19.22 -6.17
C THR A 28 1.93 -20.74 -6.29
N ASP A 29 3.05 -21.25 -6.81
CA ASP A 29 3.26 -22.68 -7.04
C ASP A 29 3.51 -23.48 -5.74
N TYR A 30 4.22 -22.88 -4.77
CA TYR A 30 4.42 -23.48 -3.45
C TYR A 30 3.11 -23.57 -2.64
N ASN A 31 2.24 -22.57 -2.80
CA ASN A 31 0.97 -22.50 -2.09
C ASN A 31 -0.06 -23.49 -2.61
N ASN A 32 -0.11 -23.70 -3.93
CA ASN A 32 -0.96 -24.75 -4.51
C ASN A 32 -0.54 -26.13 -4.00
N LYS A 33 0.77 -26.42 -3.92
CA LYS A 33 1.28 -27.67 -3.34
C LYS A 33 0.89 -27.86 -1.87
N LEU A 34 1.00 -26.80 -1.05
CA LEU A 34 0.56 -26.85 0.34
C LEU A 34 -0.95 -27.11 0.44
N PHE A 35 -1.74 -26.49 -0.44
CA PHE A 35 -3.20 -26.63 -0.46
C PHE A 35 -3.65 -28.05 -0.81
N THR A 36 -3.00 -28.67 -1.78
CA THR A 36 -3.26 -30.06 -2.16
C THR A 36 -2.95 -31.01 -1.00
N MET A 37 -1.82 -30.82 -0.31
CA MET A 37 -1.46 -31.64 0.87
C MET A 37 -2.46 -31.51 2.04
N ILE A 38 -3.02 -30.31 2.30
CA ILE A 38 -4.00 -30.10 3.38
C ILE A 38 -5.35 -30.77 3.07
N LYS A 39 -5.76 -30.73 1.80
CA LYS A 39 -7.02 -31.31 1.37
C LYS A 39 -6.97 -32.84 1.36
N GLU A 40 -5.77 -33.40 1.16
CA GLU A 40 -5.51 -34.84 1.10
C GLU A 40 -5.16 -35.46 2.46
N HIS A 41 -4.65 -34.68 3.42
CA HIS A 41 -4.33 -35.16 4.77
C HIS A 41 -5.14 -34.41 5.83
N ASP A 42 -6.03 -35.12 6.51
CA ASP A 42 -6.94 -34.58 7.53
C ASP A 42 -6.19 -34.17 8.80
N LEU A 43 -5.48 -33.04 8.71
CA LEU A 43 -4.55 -32.57 9.74
C LEU A 43 -5.30 -32.12 11.01
N PRO A 44 -4.72 -32.34 12.21
CA PRO A 44 -5.26 -31.82 13.47
C PRO A 44 -5.44 -30.29 13.42
N GLU A 45 -6.48 -29.77 14.08
CA GLU A 45 -6.82 -28.35 14.18
C GLU A 45 -5.64 -27.36 14.34
N PRO A 46 -4.65 -27.60 15.23
CA PRO A 46 -3.53 -26.68 15.38
C PRO A 46 -2.66 -26.54 14.11
N PHE A 47 -2.55 -27.60 13.30
CA PHE A 47 -1.84 -27.54 12.02
C PHE A 47 -2.68 -26.87 10.92
N LYS A 48 -4.01 -27.07 10.91
CA LYS A 48 -4.91 -26.33 10.02
C LYS A 48 -4.82 -24.82 10.29
N ASN A 49 -4.76 -24.42 11.55
CA ASN A 49 -4.64 -23.01 11.95
C ASN A 49 -3.31 -22.40 11.49
N LEU A 50 -2.18 -23.03 11.79
CA LEU A 50 -0.85 -22.58 11.35
C LEU A 50 -0.75 -22.34 9.83
N VAL A 51 -1.42 -23.18 9.04
CA VAL A 51 -1.39 -23.05 7.58
C VAL A 51 -2.29 -21.93 7.08
N VAL A 52 -3.47 -21.74 7.69
CA VAL A 52 -4.33 -20.58 7.43
C VAL A 52 -3.60 -19.29 7.78
N GLU A 53 -2.86 -19.25 8.89
CA GLU A 53 -2.00 -18.12 9.28
C GLU A 53 -0.91 -17.86 8.25
N GLY A 54 -0.29 -18.92 7.71
CA GLY A 54 0.65 -18.81 6.60
C GLY A 54 0.03 -18.20 5.34
N GLN A 55 -1.19 -18.60 4.96
CA GLN A 55 -1.91 -18.02 3.81
C GLN A 55 -2.28 -16.56 4.03
N LEU A 56 -2.72 -16.23 5.24
CA LEU A 56 -2.99 -14.86 5.64
C LEU A 56 -1.71 -14.02 5.59
N MET A 57 -0.57 -14.56 6.03
CA MET A 57 0.71 -13.89 5.90
C MET A 57 1.09 -13.60 4.45
N LEU A 58 0.79 -14.50 3.53
CA LEU A 58 1.08 -14.32 2.10
C LEU A 58 0.18 -13.28 1.43
N VAL A 59 -1.12 -13.26 1.75
CA VAL A 59 -2.08 -12.30 1.19
C VAL A 59 -1.86 -10.90 1.76
N THR A 60 -1.43 -10.82 3.02
CA THR A 60 -1.39 -9.57 3.79
C THR A 60 0.02 -9.01 3.98
N GLY A 61 1.05 -9.83 3.82
CA GLY A 61 2.45 -9.52 4.11
C GLY A 61 2.78 -9.44 5.61
N LYS A 62 1.89 -9.91 6.51
CA LYS A 62 2.04 -9.81 7.97
C LYS A 62 1.74 -11.14 8.66
N ASN A 63 2.47 -11.49 9.72
CA ASN A 63 2.08 -12.60 10.58
C ASN A 63 0.73 -12.29 11.24
N VAL A 64 -0.29 -13.06 10.88
CA VAL A 64 -1.68 -12.87 11.30
C VAL A 64 -2.19 -14.18 11.85
N THR A 65 -2.71 -14.16 13.09
CA THR A 65 -3.32 -15.34 13.69
C THR A 65 -4.71 -15.62 13.11
N VAL A 66 -5.17 -16.87 13.12
CA VAL A 66 -6.51 -17.24 12.62
C VAL A 66 -7.59 -16.45 13.37
N ASN A 67 -7.46 -16.33 14.69
CA ASN A 67 -8.37 -15.55 15.52
C ASN A 67 -8.45 -14.08 15.07
N PHE A 68 -7.31 -13.46 14.76
CA PHE A 68 -7.31 -12.08 14.27
C PHE A 68 -7.97 -11.97 12.88
N ALA A 69 -7.73 -12.95 12.00
CA ALA A 69 -8.35 -12.96 10.67
C ALA A 69 -9.87 -13.17 10.72
N MET A 70 -10.37 -13.99 11.63
CA MET A 70 -11.81 -14.12 11.87
C MET A 70 -12.41 -12.79 12.34
N LYS A 71 -11.75 -12.10 13.27
CA LYS A 71 -12.18 -10.77 13.72
C LYS A 71 -12.17 -9.72 12.59
N ILE A 72 -11.18 -9.77 11.69
CA ILE A 72 -11.11 -8.93 10.49
C ILE A 72 -12.28 -9.21 9.55
N GLN A 73 -12.61 -10.48 9.32
CA GLN A 73 -13.73 -10.88 8.47
C GLN A 73 -15.08 -10.46 9.07
N GLU A 74 -15.26 -10.62 10.38
CA GLU A 74 -16.44 -10.13 11.08
C GLU A 74 -16.55 -8.60 10.97
N PHE A 75 -15.42 -7.89 11.13
CA PHE A 75 -15.38 -6.44 10.97
C PHE A 75 -15.71 -6.00 9.54
N LYS A 76 -15.21 -6.68 8.52
CA LYS A 76 -15.57 -6.45 7.10
C LYS A 76 -17.06 -6.64 6.85
N ASN A 77 -17.65 -7.69 7.42
CA ASN A 77 -19.08 -7.95 7.30
C ASN A 77 -19.91 -6.82 7.94
N ARG A 78 -19.50 -6.32 9.12
CA ARG A 78 -20.11 -5.14 9.76
C ARG A 78 -20.00 -3.86 8.92
N LEU A 79 -18.94 -3.72 8.13
CA LEU A 79 -18.74 -2.61 7.18
C LEU A 79 -19.50 -2.80 5.85
N GLY A 80 -20.34 -3.82 5.72
CA GLY A 80 -21.17 -4.08 4.53
C GLY A 80 -20.37 -4.54 3.30
N GLY A 81 -19.22 -5.19 3.48
CA GLY A 81 -18.46 -5.81 2.38
C GLY A 81 -17.73 -4.84 1.43
N ASN A 82 -17.92 -3.53 1.59
CA ASN A 82 -17.34 -2.49 0.73
C ASN A 82 -15.88 -2.13 1.07
N VAL A 83 -15.15 -3.01 1.75
CA VAL A 83 -13.75 -2.85 2.14
C VAL A 83 -13.01 -4.16 1.89
N THR A 84 -11.84 -4.08 1.27
CA THR A 84 -11.02 -5.26 0.96
C THR A 84 -10.20 -5.70 2.17
N ASP A 85 -9.90 -7.00 2.26
CA ASP A 85 -9.05 -7.55 3.32
C ASP A 85 -7.69 -6.83 3.35
N LYS A 86 -7.11 -6.61 2.18
CA LYS A 86 -5.86 -5.85 2.01
C LYS A 86 -5.90 -4.45 2.64
N GLN A 87 -7.04 -3.75 2.57
CA GLN A 87 -7.19 -2.44 3.22
C GLN A 87 -7.25 -2.57 4.75
N LEU A 88 -7.97 -3.57 5.27
CA LEU A 88 -8.09 -3.82 6.70
C LEU A 88 -6.74 -4.22 7.33
N TYR A 89 -5.96 -5.06 6.64
CA TYR A 89 -4.63 -5.46 7.09
C TYR A 89 -3.57 -4.35 6.95
N ARG A 90 -3.81 -3.33 6.11
CA ARG A 90 -2.94 -2.14 6.07
C ARG A 90 -3.14 -1.24 7.28
N ILE A 91 -4.34 -1.23 7.86
CA ILE A 91 -4.70 -0.35 8.98
C ILE A 91 -4.65 -1.05 10.34
N THR A 92 -3.97 -2.21 10.45
CA THR A 92 -3.91 -2.99 11.71
C THR A 92 -3.49 -2.14 12.91
N ASN A 93 -2.56 -1.20 12.70
CA ASN A 93 -2.07 -0.30 13.76
C ASN A 93 -3.14 0.69 14.28
N PHE A 94 -4.23 0.86 13.54
CA PHE A 94 -5.38 1.70 13.89
C PHE A 94 -6.57 0.86 14.38
N LEU A 95 -6.48 -0.47 14.38
CA LEU A 95 -7.54 -1.34 14.89
C LEU A 95 -7.37 -1.54 16.40
N LYS A 96 -8.47 -1.41 17.13
CA LYS A 96 -8.57 -1.74 18.56
C LYS A 96 -9.73 -2.70 18.79
N GLU A 97 -9.67 -3.41 19.89
CA GLU A 97 -10.76 -4.29 20.36
C GLU A 97 -11.58 -3.56 21.42
N ASP A 98 -12.91 -3.71 21.36
CA ASP A 98 -13.83 -3.27 22.40
C ASP A 98 -13.98 -4.31 23.52
N GLU A 99 -14.85 -4.02 24.51
CA GLU A 99 -15.09 -4.92 25.65
C GLU A 99 -15.71 -6.27 25.24
N GLU A 100 -16.33 -6.33 24.06
CA GLU A 100 -16.90 -7.56 23.48
C GLU A 100 -15.88 -8.31 22.58
N GLY A 101 -14.64 -7.82 22.50
CA GLY A 101 -13.58 -8.40 21.67
C GLY A 101 -13.72 -8.12 20.17
N LYS A 102 -14.62 -7.20 19.78
CA LYS A 102 -14.87 -6.83 18.39
C LYS A 102 -13.94 -5.71 17.95
N LEU A 103 -13.43 -5.82 16.71
CA LEU A 103 -12.54 -4.81 16.14
C LEU A 103 -13.28 -3.52 15.77
N TYR A 104 -12.62 -2.38 15.99
CA TYR A 104 -13.04 -1.07 15.51
C TYR A 104 -11.83 -0.20 15.14
N VAL A 105 -12.04 0.81 14.29
CA VAL A 105 -10.97 1.75 13.92
C VAL A 105 -10.89 2.90 14.94
N ALA A 106 -9.75 2.99 15.62
CA ALA A 106 -9.43 4.03 16.58
C ALA A 106 -8.48 5.07 15.98
N VAL A 107 -9.05 6.11 15.35
CA VAL A 107 -8.31 7.33 14.97
C VAL A 107 -8.70 8.46 15.90
N SER A 108 -7.76 9.15 16.53
CA SER A 108 -8.07 10.28 17.40
C SER A 108 -8.55 11.51 16.60
N LYS A 109 -9.21 12.47 17.26
CA LYS A 109 -9.57 13.75 16.62
C LYS A 109 -8.33 14.52 16.15
N SER A 110 -7.24 14.49 16.92
CA SER A 110 -5.98 15.14 16.54
C SER A 110 -5.34 14.50 15.31
N GLN A 111 -5.34 13.16 15.22
CA GLN A 111 -4.87 12.44 14.03
C GLN A 111 -5.71 12.78 12.80
N GLU A 112 -7.04 12.84 12.93
CA GLU A 112 -7.92 13.22 11.83
C GLU A 112 -7.64 14.65 11.31
N ILE A 113 -7.42 15.61 12.21
CA ILE A 113 -7.03 16.98 11.83
C ILE A 113 -5.68 16.96 11.12
N PHE A 114 -4.69 16.26 11.68
CA PHE A 114 -3.35 16.16 11.09
C PHE A 114 -3.38 15.60 9.67
N ILE A 115 -4.09 14.48 9.46
CA ILE A 115 -4.23 13.84 8.14
C ILE A 115 -4.86 14.79 7.12
N LYS A 116 -5.94 15.51 7.52
CA LYS A 116 -6.62 16.48 6.64
C LYS A 116 -5.71 17.65 6.29
N SER A 117 -5.07 18.26 7.28
CA SER A 117 -4.16 19.39 7.08
C SER A 117 -2.97 19.00 6.22
N TYR A 118 -2.41 17.80 6.42
CA TYR A 118 -1.34 17.27 5.60
C TYR A 118 -1.77 17.10 4.14
N LEU A 119 -2.95 16.55 3.88
CA LEU A 119 -3.46 16.37 2.53
C LEU A 119 -3.67 17.72 1.82
N ILE A 120 -4.19 18.73 2.52
CA ILE A 120 -4.31 20.10 2.00
C ILE A 120 -2.93 20.68 1.68
N PHE A 121 -1.97 20.53 2.60
CA PHE A 121 -0.60 20.98 2.39
C PHE A 121 0.03 20.31 1.16
N MET A 122 -0.13 19.01 0.99
CA MET A 122 0.41 18.27 -0.16
C MET A 122 -0.21 18.73 -1.49
N ILE A 123 -1.52 18.96 -1.52
CA ILE A 123 -2.18 19.54 -2.69
C ILE A 123 -1.61 20.93 -3.00
N GLY A 124 -1.47 21.77 -1.97
CA GLY A 124 -0.86 23.09 -2.08
C GLY A 124 0.56 23.05 -2.65
N MET A 125 1.40 22.12 -2.16
CA MET A 125 2.74 21.90 -2.69
C MET A 125 2.69 21.49 -4.17
N MET A 126 1.85 20.54 -4.56
CA MET A 126 1.74 20.14 -5.97
C MET A 126 1.36 21.31 -6.90
N PHE A 127 0.43 22.17 -6.47
CA PHE A 127 0.07 23.39 -7.22
C PHE A 127 1.20 24.42 -7.24
N PHE A 128 1.88 24.62 -6.11
CA PHE A 128 3.03 25.51 -6.03
C PHE A 128 4.14 25.06 -6.98
N GLY A 129 4.39 23.75 -7.08
CA GLY A 129 5.30 23.16 -8.06
C GLY A 129 4.93 23.54 -9.49
N LEU A 130 3.65 23.48 -9.88
CA LEU A 130 3.21 23.85 -11.23
C LEU A 130 3.57 25.29 -11.56
N ILE A 131 3.31 26.21 -10.62
CA ILE A 131 3.62 27.64 -10.77
C ILE A 131 5.14 27.82 -10.87
N LEU A 132 5.89 27.28 -9.91
CA LEU A 132 7.35 27.39 -9.86
C LEU A 132 8.00 26.89 -11.16
N PHE A 133 7.64 25.70 -11.61
CA PHE A 133 8.21 25.11 -12.82
C PHE A 133 7.78 25.85 -14.09
N SER A 134 6.55 26.37 -14.15
CA SER A 134 6.12 27.21 -15.29
C SER A 134 7.02 28.45 -15.47
N TYR A 135 7.42 29.11 -14.37
CA TYR A 135 8.35 30.24 -14.44
C TYR A 135 9.74 29.83 -14.91
N PHE A 136 10.23 28.65 -14.52
CA PHE A 136 11.55 28.17 -14.93
C PHE A 136 11.59 27.68 -16.38
N ALA A 137 10.45 27.32 -16.97
CA ALA A 137 10.36 26.82 -18.34
C ALA A 137 10.87 27.86 -19.36
N ASP A 138 10.60 29.15 -19.12
CA ASP A 138 10.99 30.25 -20.02
C ASP A 138 12.52 30.46 -20.10
N TYR A 139 13.27 29.93 -19.14
CA TYR A 139 14.73 30.03 -19.09
C TYR A 139 15.44 28.87 -19.81
N ILE A 140 14.69 27.91 -20.36
CA ILE A 140 15.23 26.74 -21.05
C ILE A 140 15.61 27.09 -22.49
N LYS A 141 16.91 27.22 -22.76
CA LYS A 141 17.42 27.64 -24.08
C LYS A 141 18.00 26.51 -24.93
N ASN A 142 18.21 25.32 -24.36
CA ASN A 142 18.83 24.19 -25.06
C ASN A 142 18.33 22.84 -24.52
N LEU A 143 18.61 21.76 -25.26
CA LEU A 143 18.16 20.41 -24.93
C LEU A 143 18.67 19.92 -23.56
N ASN A 144 19.89 20.27 -23.18
CA ASN A 144 20.45 19.88 -21.88
C ASN A 144 19.71 20.55 -20.71
N GLY A 145 19.37 21.84 -20.85
CA GLY A 145 18.55 22.57 -19.88
C GLY A 145 17.14 21.99 -19.78
N PHE A 146 16.55 21.58 -20.91
CA PHE A 146 15.25 20.91 -20.94
C PHE A 146 15.27 19.57 -20.19
N LEU A 147 16.29 18.74 -20.44
CA LEU A 147 16.44 17.44 -19.78
C LEU A 147 16.64 17.58 -18.27
N LEU A 148 17.44 18.57 -17.84
CA LEU A 148 17.63 18.86 -16.42
C LEU A 148 16.33 19.35 -15.77
N TYR A 149 15.60 20.25 -16.42
CA TYR A 149 14.30 20.72 -15.96
C TYR A 149 13.29 19.57 -15.82
N PHE A 150 13.17 18.72 -16.83
CA PHE A 150 12.28 17.57 -16.80
C PHE A 150 12.65 16.61 -15.66
N LEU A 151 13.93 16.35 -15.44
CA LEU A 151 14.40 15.54 -14.31
C LEU A 151 14.00 16.15 -12.96
N LEU A 152 14.17 17.47 -12.79
CA LEU A 152 13.78 18.18 -11.55
C LEU A 152 12.26 18.11 -11.31
N VAL A 153 11.46 18.26 -12.36
CA VAL A 153 9.99 18.08 -12.32
C VAL A 153 9.66 16.66 -11.85
N CYS A 154 10.26 15.64 -12.46
CA CYS A 154 10.04 14.24 -12.08
C CYS A 154 10.42 13.96 -10.62
N ILE A 155 11.57 14.48 -10.17
CA ILE A 155 12.02 14.32 -8.78
C ILE A 155 11.03 14.99 -7.82
N TYR A 156 10.59 16.22 -8.12
CA TYR A 156 9.65 16.96 -7.29
C TYR A 156 8.31 16.23 -7.12
N TYR A 157 7.65 15.92 -8.24
CA TYR A 157 6.37 15.24 -8.19
C TYR A 157 6.50 13.81 -7.67
N GLY A 158 7.58 13.11 -8.03
CA GLY A 158 7.90 11.80 -7.46
C GLY A 158 8.03 11.85 -5.93
N GLY A 159 8.69 12.87 -5.39
CA GLY A 159 8.75 13.16 -3.96
C GLY A 159 7.36 13.40 -3.36
N CYS A 160 6.54 14.25 -3.98
CA CYS A 160 5.17 14.48 -3.52
C CYS A 160 4.34 13.19 -3.47
N PHE A 161 4.44 12.34 -4.50
CA PHE A 161 3.74 11.05 -4.53
C PHE A 161 4.25 10.07 -3.48
N LEU A 162 5.56 10.03 -3.21
CA LEU A 162 6.12 9.23 -2.11
C LEU A 162 5.55 9.65 -0.76
N PHE A 163 5.49 10.95 -0.49
CA PHE A 163 4.92 11.49 0.74
C PHE A 163 3.42 11.19 0.90
N LEU A 164 2.65 11.27 -0.18
CA LEU A 164 1.24 10.84 -0.19
C LEU A 164 1.10 9.34 0.09
N ASN A 165 2.01 8.51 -0.43
CA ASN A 165 1.99 7.07 -0.22
C ASN A 165 2.31 6.69 1.23
N ILE A 166 3.21 7.41 1.90
CA ILE A 166 3.51 7.20 3.32
C ILE A 166 2.24 7.38 4.17
N MET A 167 1.41 8.37 3.86
CA MET A 167 0.15 8.63 4.55
C MET A 167 -1.04 7.79 4.05
N GLY A 168 -0.78 6.85 3.13
CA GLY A 168 -1.83 6.06 2.48
C GLY A 168 -2.61 5.19 3.47
N ASN A 169 -1.95 4.66 4.51
CA ASN A 169 -2.60 3.80 5.50
C ASN A 169 -3.51 4.63 6.43
N GLU A 170 -3.07 5.81 6.83
CA GLU A 170 -3.79 6.79 7.65
C GLU A 170 -5.06 7.25 6.94
N LEU A 171 -4.97 7.51 5.62
CA LEU A 171 -6.12 7.89 4.79
C LEU A 171 -7.14 6.74 4.67
N ILE A 172 -6.67 5.49 4.50
CA ILE A 172 -7.52 4.30 4.49
C ILE A 172 -8.21 4.13 5.85
N ALA A 173 -7.49 4.30 6.96
CA ALA A 173 -8.03 4.19 8.31
C ALA A 173 -9.14 5.23 8.54
N LEU A 174 -8.91 6.48 8.12
CA LEU A 174 -9.88 7.55 8.25
C LEU A 174 -11.15 7.30 7.40
N ALA A 175 -10.98 6.78 6.18
CA ALA A 175 -12.11 6.41 5.33
C ALA A 175 -12.95 5.28 5.93
N ILE A 176 -12.31 4.26 6.50
CA ILE A 176 -13.00 3.13 7.14
C ILE A 176 -13.68 3.58 8.43
N LYS A 177 -13.04 4.41 9.25
CA LYS A 177 -13.66 4.99 10.46
C LYS A 177 -14.94 5.78 10.14
N ARG A 178 -14.94 6.57 9.06
CA ARG A 178 -16.15 7.28 8.61
C ARG A 178 -17.29 6.33 8.22
N LYS A 179 -16.97 5.18 7.63
CA LYS A 179 -17.98 4.15 7.30
C LYS A 179 -18.51 3.47 8.55
N GLN A 180 -17.66 3.23 9.56
CA GLN A 180 -18.06 2.64 10.82
C GLN A 180 -19.05 3.53 11.61
N ASN A 181 -18.93 4.86 11.48
CA ASN A 181 -19.77 5.84 12.18
C ASN A 181 -21.06 6.21 11.41
N ARG A 182 -21.32 5.58 10.28
CA ARG A 182 -22.56 5.76 9.50
C ARG A 182 -23.51 4.60 9.78
#